data_AF-A0A7S9LSP8-F1
#
_entry.id   AF-A0A7S9LSP8-F1
#
_cell.length_a   1.000
_cell.length_b   1.000
_cell.length_c   1.000
_cell.angle_alpha   90.00
_cell.angle_beta   90.00
_cell.angle_gamma   90.00
#
_symmetry.space_group_name_H-M   'P 1'
#
loop_
_entity.id
_entity.type
_entity.pdbx_description
1 polymer ?
#
loop_
_entity_poly.entity_id
_entity_poly.type
_entity_poly.pdbx_seq_one_letter_code
_entity_poly.pdbx_strand_id
1 'polypeptide(L)'
;MRTIFIAMIATLGLGATAALAQECTPEQADALASEATLALEALAQTDPNRAQELTIQMQERQAQMTAEGTTEGACDFYTAVIEAASS
;
A
#
# COMPACT_ATOMS: atom_id res chain seq x y z
N MET A 1 30.26 -7.17 48.53
CA MET A 1 31.12 -6.88 47.37
C MET A 1 31.24 -8.12 46.49
N ARG A 2 30.58 -8.13 45.32
CA ARG A 2 31.10 -8.75 44.09
C ARG A 2 30.25 -8.27 42.92
N THR A 3 30.80 -7.25 42.28
CA THR A 3 30.45 -6.65 40.99
C THR A 3 30.34 -7.70 39.90
N ILE A 4 29.23 -7.69 39.14
CA ILE A 4 29.22 -8.09 37.73
C ILE A 4 28.32 -7.11 36.98
N PHE A 5 28.96 -6.05 36.46
CA PHE A 5 28.49 -5.32 35.29
C PHE A 5 28.78 -6.22 34.08
N ILE A 6 27.77 -6.63 33.32
CA ILE A 6 27.96 -7.08 31.94
C ILE A 6 27.27 -6.07 31.05
N ALA A 7 28.13 -5.24 30.48
CA ALA A 7 27.84 -4.37 29.35
C ALA A 7 27.62 -5.20 28.08
N MET A 8 26.86 -4.61 27.16
CA MET A 8 26.91 -4.82 25.71
C MET A 8 26.73 -6.26 25.19
N ILE A 9 25.69 -6.45 24.39
CA ILE A 9 25.86 -6.43 22.92
C ILE A 9 24.55 -5.90 22.35
N ALA A 10 24.56 -4.63 21.94
CA ALA A 10 23.67 -4.15 20.92
C ALA A 10 24.10 -4.88 19.64
N THR A 11 23.38 -5.92 19.26
CA THR A 11 23.45 -6.51 17.92
C THR A 11 22.85 -5.51 16.94
N LEU A 12 23.63 -4.47 16.65
CA LEU A 12 23.59 -3.74 15.39
C LEU A 12 24.03 -4.73 14.30
N GLY A 13 23.09 -5.58 13.89
CA GLY A 13 23.25 -6.51 12.78
C GLY A 13 22.51 -5.95 11.57
N LEU A 14 23.27 -5.39 10.64
CA LEU A 14 22.94 -5.14 9.24
C LEU A 14 21.66 -4.28 9.02
N GLY A 15 21.80 -2.98 8.78
CA GLY A 15 22.41 -2.57 7.52
C GLY A 15 21.50 -2.86 6.32
N ALA A 16 20.23 -2.48 6.42
CA ALA A 16 19.48 -1.95 5.29
C ALA A 16 18.72 -0.73 5.80
N THR A 17 19.37 0.43 5.74
CA THR A 17 18.68 1.68 5.47
C THR A 17 18.09 1.59 4.06
N ALA A 18 17.09 0.73 3.88
CA ALA A 18 16.03 1.07 2.96
C ALA A 18 15.20 2.08 3.73
N ALA A 19 15.07 3.28 3.17
CA ALA A 19 13.90 4.09 3.42
C ALA A 19 12.66 3.18 3.32
N LEU A 20 11.57 3.59 3.97
CA LEU A 20 10.27 2.94 3.99
C LEU A 20 9.68 2.75 2.56
N ALA A 21 10.31 1.98 1.69
CA ALA A 21 9.64 1.26 0.63
C ALA A 21 8.97 0.12 1.38
N GLN A 22 7.75 0.38 1.86
CA GLN A 22 6.84 -0.66 2.24
C GLN A 22 6.67 -1.52 0.98
N GLU A 23 7.51 -2.55 0.84
CA GLU A 23 7.51 -3.43 -0.32
C GLU A 23 6.14 -4.07 -0.39
N CYS A 24 5.31 -3.53 -1.28
CA CYS A 24 3.93 -3.95 -1.47
C CYS A 24 3.94 -5.41 -1.91
N THR A 25 3.64 -6.31 -0.98
CA THR A 25 3.50 -7.73 -1.32
C THR A 25 2.27 -7.90 -2.24
N PRO A 26 2.27 -8.89 -3.16
CA PRO A 26 1.10 -9.15 -4.01
C PRO A 26 -0.18 -9.40 -3.22
N GLU A 27 -0.08 -10.07 -2.07
CA GLU A 27 -1.21 -10.32 -1.16
C GLU A 27 -1.76 -9.03 -0.54
N GLN A 28 -0.89 -8.07 -0.19
CA GLN A 28 -1.33 -6.74 0.28
C GLN A 28 -1.96 -5.92 -0.85
N ALA A 29 -1.39 -5.97 -2.05
CA ALA A 29 -1.96 -5.27 -3.20
C ALA A 29 -3.39 -5.76 -3.51
N ASP A 30 -3.61 -7.07 -3.45
CA ASP A 30 -4.92 -7.68 -3.67
C ASP A 30 -5.94 -7.31 -2.58
N ALA A 31 -5.50 -7.30 -1.32
CA ALA A 31 -6.33 -6.85 -0.20
C ALA A 31 -6.74 -5.37 -0.35
N LEU A 32 -5.78 -4.49 -0.68
CA LEU A 32 -6.05 -3.08 -0.91
C LEU A 32 -6.90 -2.84 -2.16
N ALA A 33 -6.74 -3.63 -3.22
CA ALA A 33 -7.58 -3.54 -4.41
C ALA A 33 -9.05 -3.90 -4.09
N SER A 34 -9.25 -4.91 -3.25
CA SER A 34 -10.57 -5.31 -2.76
C SER A 34 -11.20 -4.20 -1.91
N GLU A 35 -10.41 -3.60 -1.00
CA GLU A 35 -10.86 -2.50 -0.15
C GLU A 35 -11.16 -1.22 -0.97
N ALA A 36 -10.32 -0.90 -1.95
CA ALA A 36 -10.56 0.19 -2.90
C ALA A 36 -11.86 -0.01 -3.67
N THR A 37 -12.15 -1.24 -4.10
CA THR A 37 -13.41 -1.56 -4.79
C THR A 37 -14.62 -1.29 -3.88
N LEU A 38 -14.58 -1.76 -2.63
CA LEU A 38 -15.65 -1.51 -1.65
C LEU A 38 -15.81 -0.01 -1.36
N ALA A 39 -14.71 0.73 -1.24
CA ALA A 39 -14.74 2.17 -1.03
C ALA A 39 -15.37 2.90 -2.23
N LEU A 40 -15.09 2.46 -3.46
CA LEU A 40 -15.71 3.00 -4.68
C LEU A 40 -17.20 2.68 -4.78
N GLU A 41 -17.62 1.47 -4.38
CA GLU A 41 -19.04 1.13 -4.30
C GLU A 41 -19.78 2.01 -3.29
N ALA A 42 -19.15 2.30 -2.14
CA ALA A 42 -19.71 3.21 -1.15
C ALA A 42 -19.77 4.65 -1.68
N LEU A 43 -18.69 5.15 -2.29
CA LEU A 43 -18.63 6.47 -2.90
C LEU A 43 -19.68 6.61 -4.01
N ALA A 44 -19.94 5.57 -4.80
CA ALA A 44 -20.90 5.63 -5.90
C ALA A 44 -22.33 5.99 -5.43
N GLN A 45 -22.65 5.72 -4.16
CA GLN A 45 -23.95 6.06 -3.56
C GLN A 45 -24.09 7.56 -3.25
N THR A 46 -22.97 8.27 -3.07
CA THR A 46 -22.94 9.69 -2.69
C THR A 46 -22.43 10.58 -3.84
N ASP A 47 -21.43 10.12 -4.58
CA ASP A 47 -20.85 10.77 -5.76
C ASP A 47 -20.52 9.74 -6.86
N PRO A 48 -21.51 9.40 -7.71
CA PRO A 48 -21.33 8.41 -8.77
C PRO A 48 -20.38 8.85 -9.88
N ASN A 49 -20.20 10.16 -10.08
CA ASN A 49 -19.27 10.67 -11.09
C ASN A 49 -17.83 10.46 -10.60
N ARG A 50 -17.55 10.83 -9.36
CA ARG A 50 -16.22 10.65 -8.77
C ARG A 50 -15.84 9.17 -8.65
N ALA A 51 -16.80 8.32 -8.29
CA ALA A 51 -16.58 6.87 -8.24
C ALA A 51 -16.23 6.29 -9.62
N GLN A 52 -16.89 6.75 -10.69
CA GLN A 52 -16.54 6.34 -12.05
C GLN A 52 -15.13 6.78 -12.46
N GLU A 53 -14.74 8.02 -12.17
CA GLU A 53 -13.39 8.51 -12.47
C GLU A 53 -12.30 7.69 -11.77
N LEU A 54 -12.49 7.37 -10.50
CA LEU A 54 -11.53 6.56 -9.74
C LEU A 54 -11.52 5.10 -10.21
N THR A 55 -12.68 4.55 -10.60
CA THR A 55 -12.79 3.21 -11.18
C THR A 55 -12.01 3.10 -12.49
N ILE A 56 -12.11 4.11 -13.36
CA ILE A 56 -11.34 4.17 -14.62
C ILE A 56 -9.84 4.20 -14.31
N GLN A 57 -9.40 5.06 -13.38
CA GLN A 57 -7.99 5.11 -12.96
C GLN A 57 -7.51 3.76 -12.41
N MET A 58 -8.37 3.05 -11.67
CA MET A 58 -8.06 1.71 -11.16
C MET A 58 -7.82 0.70 -12.29
N GLN A 59 -8.66 0.71 -13.32
CA GLN A 59 -8.50 -0.15 -14.50
C GLN A 59 -7.25 0.21 -15.30
N GLU A 60 -6.98 1.50 -15.49
CA GLU A 60 -5.78 1.99 -16.18
C GLU A 60 -4.50 1.55 -15.45
N ARG A 61 -4.47 1.67 -14.12
CA ARG A 61 -3.33 1.22 -13.31
C ARG A 61 -3.12 -0.28 -13.40
N GLN A 62 -4.20 -1.08 -13.35
CA GLN A 62 -4.10 -2.54 -13.50
C GLN A 62 -3.57 -2.93 -14.89
N ALA A 63 -4.01 -2.25 -15.94
CA ALA A 63 -3.51 -2.47 -17.29
C ALA A 63 -2.02 -2.13 -17.40
N GLN A 64 -1.58 -1.01 -16.80
CA GLN A 64 -0.16 -0.63 -16.74
C GLN A 64 0.67 -1.67 -15.99
N MET A 65 0.25 -2.09 -14.80
CA MET A 65 0.96 -3.11 -14.01
C MET A 65 1.07 -4.44 -14.76
N THR A 66 0.03 -4.83 -15.50
CA THR A 66 0.04 -6.02 -16.35
C THR A 66 1.02 -5.87 -17.51
N ALA A 67 1.06 -4.71 -18.16
CA ALA A 67 1.97 -4.43 -19.27
C ALA A 67 3.45 -4.36 -18.83
N GLU A 68 3.70 -3.82 -17.65
CA GLU A 68 5.03 -3.69 -17.05
C GLU A 68 5.49 -4.96 -16.33
N GLY A 69 4.56 -5.86 -16.00
CA GLY A 69 4.85 -7.07 -15.23
C GLY A 69 5.30 -6.78 -13.79
N THR A 70 4.90 -5.65 -13.22
CA THR A 70 5.29 -5.19 -11.89
C THR A 70 4.09 -4.73 -11.06
N THR A 71 4.13 -4.96 -9.76
CA THR A 71 3.18 -4.41 -8.78
C THR A 71 3.76 -3.22 -8.03
N GLU A 72 4.84 -2.62 -8.55
CA GLU A 72 5.47 -1.46 -7.95
C GLU A 72 4.49 -0.28 -7.88
N GLY A 73 4.37 0.33 -6.69
CA GLY A 73 3.41 1.41 -6.42
C GLY A 73 1.94 1.00 -6.40
N ALA A 74 1.61 -0.30 -6.47
CA ALA A 74 0.22 -0.77 -6.41
C ALA A 74 -0.43 -0.41 -5.07
N CYS A 75 0.24 -0.67 -3.95
CA CYS A 75 -0.29 -0.38 -2.61
C CYS A 75 -0.52 1.11 -2.40
N ASP A 76 0.44 1.97 -2.78
CA ASP A 76 0.29 3.43 -2.68
C ASP A 76 -0.91 3.91 -3.50
N PHE A 77 -1.05 3.38 -4.71
CA PHE A 77 -2.17 3.71 -5.59
C PHE A 77 -3.52 3.29 -4.98
N TYR A 78 -3.67 2.04 -4.55
CA TYR A 78 -4.94 1.58 -3.97
C TYR A 78 -5.28 2.29 -2.67
N THR A 79 -4.27 2.58 -1.84
CA THR A 79 -4.44 3.40 -0.62
C THR A 79 -4.97 4.79 -0.96
N ALA A 80 -4.37 5.46 -1.96
CA ALA A 80 -4.83 6.77 -2.41
C ALA A 80 -6.27 6.74 -2.96
N VAL A 81 -6.67 5.65 -3.63
CA VAL A 81 -8.05 5.47 -4.10
C VAL A 81 -9.02 5.33 -2.92
N ILE A 82 -8.66 4.53 -1.91
CA ILE A 82 -9.48 4.36 -0.69
C ILE A 82 -9.65 5.71 0.02
N GLU A 83 -8.56 6.46 0.22
CA GLU A 83 -8.60 7.78 0.85
C GLU A 83 -9.44 8.78 0.03
N ALA A 84 -9.26 8.80 -1.29
CA ALA A 84 -10.02 9.67 -2.18
C ALA A 84 -11.52 9.32 -2.22
N ALA A 85 -11.87 8.05 -2.03
CA ALA A 85 -13.25 7.59 -1.94
C ALA A 85 -13.90 7.88 -0.57
N SER A 86 -13.07 8.13 0.44
CA SER A 86 -13.50 8.41 1.82
C SER A 86 -13.58 9.91 2.16
N SER A 87 -13.05 10.77 1.28
CA SER A 87 -12.97 12.23 1.46
C SER A 87 -14.21 12.97 0.95
#